data_AF-A0A095UVV6-F1
#
_entry.id   AF-A0A095UVV6-F1
#
_cell.length_a   1.000
_cell.length_b   1.000
_cell.length_c   1.000
_cell.angle_alpha   90.00
_cell.angle_beta   90.00
_cell.angle_gamma   90.00
#
_symmetry.space_group_name_H-M   'P 1'
#
loop_
_entity.id
_entity.type
_entity.pdbx_description
1 polymer ?
#
loop_
_entity_poly.entity_id
_entity_poly.type
_entity_poly.pdbx_seq_one_letter_code
_entity_poly.pdbx_strand_id
1 'polypeptide(L)'
;MSDASTPLQQDLMRRIIDVIHDDDLKPGARLRQNQLAARLSVSRTPVRIALEMLAEEGFVQHEPNRGMRLATIPPRVEKPETPPEDEELLVAIARLRREGGLAEQFAELELMRLTGCERTPVRHALIKLEGLGVIERRQGYGWQFLDPVRDARARAESYDFRLLIECAAIMSPEFSLSADWIKSMQSRHEAMLSAPWTDTSSVTLFEMNAEFHLGISAASGNRYIKEAMHRQNQLRRLSNYNWQHGSDRVAVTCREHLEILERLEKGDQDVAAALMRKHLMGARGTAKAK
;
A
#
# COMPACT_ATOMS: atom_id res chain seq x y z
N MET A 1 5.03 -20.42 22.96
CA MET A 1 6.05 -19.67 22.20
C MET A 1 5.80 -20.01 20.74
N SER A 2 5.00 -19.19 20.07
CA SER A 2 4.67 -19.37 18.65
C SER A 2 5.83 -18.77 17.86
N ASP A 3 6.64 -19.64 17.27
CA ASP A 3 7.71 -19.26 16.37
C ASP A 3 7.05 -18.76 15.08
N ALA A 4 7.34 -17.53 14.68
CA ALA A 4 6.77 -16.96 13.46
C ALA A 4 7.17 -17.84 12.28
N SER A 5 6.18 -18.30 11.49
CA SER A 5 6.44 -19.15 10.33
C SER A 5 7.39 -18.45 9.36
N THR A 6 8.44 -19.14 8.95
CA THR A 6 9.46 -18.58 8.04
C THR A 6 8.84 -18.27 6.66
N PRO A 7 9.40 -17.32 5.88
CA PRO A 7 8.91 -17.00 4.53
C PRO A 7 8.80 -18.21 3.59
N LEU A 8 9.72 -19.17 3.73
CA LEU A 8 9.71 -20.42 2.96
C LEU A 8 8.54 -21.34 3.35
N GLN A 9 8.18 -21.38 4.64
CA GLN A 9 7.04 -22.16 5.13
C GLN A 9 5.71 -21.54 4.68
N GLN A 10 5.61 -20.21 4.69
CA GLN A 10 4.43 -19.48 4.20
C GLN A 10 4.24 -19.66 2.69
N ASP A 11 5.30 -19.58 1.88
CA ASP A 11 5.22 -19.84 0.43
C ASP A 11 4.78 -21.29 0.15
N LEU A 12 5.33 -22.26 0.88
CA LEU A 12 4.97 -23.65 0.67
C LEU A 12 3.52 -23.94 1.07
N MET A 13 3.03 -23.32 2.15
CA MET A 13 1.63 -23.39 2.54
C MET A 13 0.70 -22.84 1.45
N ARG A 14 1.01 -21.66 0.91
CA ARG A 14 0.28 -21.06 -0.21
C ARG A 14 0.25 -21.98 -1.43
N ARG A 15 1.38 -22.58 -1.79
CA ARG A 15 1.47 -23.52 -2.92
C ARG A 15 0.68 -24.81 -2.70
N ILE A 16 0.55 -25.28 -1.46
CA ILE A 16 -0.33 -26.42 -1.11
C ILE A 16 -1.80 -26.01 -1.26
N ILE A 17 -2.17 -24.80 -0.85
CA ILE A 17 -3.52 -24.24 -1.05
C ILE A 17 -3.83 -24.16 -2.55
N ASP A 18 -2.91 -23.68 -3.38
CA ASP A 18 -3.07 -23.65 -4.83
C ASP A 18 -3.35 -25.05 -5.39
N VAL A 19 -2.58 -26.07 -4.96
CA VAL A 19 -2.84 -27.46 -5.37
C VAL A 19 -4.22 -27.96 -4.94
N ILE A 20 -4.69 -27.61 -3.74
CA ILE A 20 -6.03 -27.98 -3.26
C ILE A 20 -7.13 -27.41 -4.19
N HIS A 21 -6.98 -26.14 -4.60
CA HIS A 21 -7.92 -25.49 -5.51
C HIS A 21 -7.82 -26.03 -6.94
N ASP A 22 -6.60 -26.17 -7.47
CA ASP A 22 -6.35 -26.56 -8.85
C ASP A 22 -6.75 -28.02 -9.12
N ASP A 23 -6.63 -28.89 -8.10
CA ASP A 23 -7.09 -30.29 -8.17
C ASP A 23 -8.55 -30.48 -7.74
N ASP A 24 -9.26 -29.38 -7.46
CA ASP A 24 -10.64 -29.40 -6.97
C ASP A 24 -10.87 -30.36 -5.78
N LEU A 25 -9.90 -30.41 -4.85
CA LEU A 25 -9.94 -31.32 -3.71
C LEU A 25 -11.10 -30.96 -2.77
N LYS A 26 -11.96 -31.93 -2.51
CA LYS A 26 -13.12 -31.76 -1.63
C LYS A 26 -12.76 -32.02 -0.16
N PRO A 27 -13.46 -31.41 0.81
CA PRO A 27 -13.39 -31.82 2.21
C PRO A 27 -13.51 -33.35 2.36
N GLY A 28 -12.64 -33.94 3.17
CA GLY A 28 -12.44 -35.38 3.30
C GLY A 28 -11.34 -35.96 2.41
N ALA A 29 -10.82 -35.22 1.42
CA ALA A 29 -9.72 -35.67 0.58
C ALA A 29 -8.45 -35.94 1.38
N ARG A 30 -7.72 -37.01 1.04
CA ARG A 30 -6.48 -37.40 1.72
C ARG A 30 -5.28 -36.64 1.15
N LEU A 31 -4.58 -35.90 1.99
CA LEU A 31 -3.40 -35.11 1.63
C LEU A 31 -2.13 -35.94 1.83
N ARG A 32 -1.61 -36.52 0.74
CA ARG A 32 -0.41 -37.37 0.80
C ARG A 32 0.85 -36.52 0.64
N GLN A 33 1.66 -36.46 1.69
CA GLN A 33 2.94 -35.71 1.72
C GLN A 33 3.84 -36.05 0.52
N ASN A 34 3.97 -37.33 0.16
CA ASN A 34 4.82 -37.75 -0.96
C ASN A 34 4.33 -37.19 -2.31
N GLN A 35 3.01 -37.13 -2.53
CA GLN A 35 2.43 -36.61 -3.78
C GLN A 35 2.58 -35.10 -3.85
N LEU A 36 2.30 -34.40 -2.75
CA LEU A 36 2.48 -32.94 -2.66
C LEU A 36 3.95 -32.56 -2.81
N ALA A 37 4.87 -33.30 -2.19
CA ALA A 37 6.31 -33.07 -2.33
C ALA A 37 6.79 -33.26 -3.78
N ALA A 38 6.34 -34.32 -4.45
CA ALA A 38 6.66 -34.55 -5.86
C ALA A 38 6.11 -33.44 -6.77
N ARG A 39 4.83 -33.08 -6.61
CA ARG A 39 4.17 -32.05 -7.41
C ARG A 39 4.79 -30.66 -7.20
N LEU A 40 5.16 -30.35 -5.97
CA LEU A 40 5.76 -29.06 -5.62
C LEU A 40 7.29 -29.06 -5.80
N SER A 41 7.91 -30.17 -6.24
CA SER A 41 9.35 -30.32 -6.44
C SER A 41 10.18 -29.92 -5.21
N VAL A 42 9.75 -30.36 -4.03
CA VAL A 42 10.41 -30.11 -2.74
C VAL A 42 10.59 -31.42 -1.95
N SER A 43 11.38 -31.38 -0.88
CA SER A 43 11.51 -32.51 0.03
C SER A 43 10.25 -32.67 0.90
N ARG A 44 10.09 -33.84 1.53
CA ARG A 44 8.89 -34.17 2.33
C ARG A 44 8.81 -33.41 3.64
N THR A 45 9.95 -33.10 4.24
CA THR A 45 10.06 -32.41 5.53
C THR A 45 9.35 -31.05 5.54
N PRO A 46 9.59 -30.12 4.59
CA PRO A 46 8.89 -28.85 4.57
C PRO A 46 7.40 -28.99 4.24
N VAL A 47 7.00 -29.98 3.41
CA VAL A 47 5.58 -30.25 3.14
C VAL A 47 4.85 -30.71 4.40
N ARG A 48 5.49 -31.55 5.23
CA ARG A 48 4.94 -31.97 6.52
C ARG A 48 4.69 -30.75 7.42
N ILE A 49 5.66 -29.86 7.53
CA ILE A 49 5.56 -28.65 8.37
C ILE A 49 4.42 -27.76 7.87
N ALA A 50 4.32 -27.52 6.55
CA ALA A 50 3.23 -26.71 5.99
C ALA A 50 1.84 -27.33 6.20
N LEU A 51 1.72 -28.67 6.15
CA LEU A 51 0.47 -29.36 6.48
C LEU A 51 0.13 -29.32 7.97
N GLU A 52 1.14 -29.29 8.84
CA GLU A 52 0.97 -29.10 10.29
C GLU A 52 0.44 -27.69 10.59
N MET A 53 0.97 -26.67 9.93
CA MET A 53 0.47 -25.30 10.02
C MET A 53 -0.98 -25.18 9.54
N LEU A 54 -1.32 -25.77 8.40
CA LEU A 54 -2.71 -25.83 7.92
C LEU A 54 -3.63 -26.61 8.87
N ALA A 55 -3.08 -27.53 9.67
CA ALA A 55 -3.84 -28.25 10.68
C ALA A 55 -4.06 -27.42 11.96
N GLU A 56 -3.08 -26.60 12.34
CA GLU A 56 -3.23 -25.60 13.40
C GLU A 56 -4.29 -24.55 13.03
N GLU A 57 -4.38 -24.17 11.76
CA GLU A 57 -5.41 -23.27 11.22
C GLU A 57 -6.77 -23.97 11.00
N GLY A 58 -6.87 -25.28 11.23
CA GLY A 58 -8.13 -26.05 11.15
C GLY A 58 -8.56 -26.47 9.75
N PHE A 59 -7.78 -26.16 8.70
CA PHE A 59 -8.05 -26.58 7.32
C PHE A 59 -7.69 -28.05 7.07
N VAL A 60 -6.75 -28.58 7.84
CA VAL A 60 -6.29 -29.97 7.74
C VAL A 60 -6.51 -30.68 9.08
N GLN A 61 -6.84 -31.97 9.04
CA GLN A 61 -7.02 -32.80 10.23
C GLN A 61 -6.12 -34.04 10.16
N HIS A 62 -5.50 -34.37 11.30
CA HIS A 62 -4.72 -35.59 11.45
C HIS A 62 -5.65 -36.78 11.74
N GLU A 63 -5.56 -37.83 10.92
CA GLU A 63 -6.21 -39.11 11.16
C GLU A 63 -5.21 -40.15 11.70
N PRO A 64 -5.45 -40.73 12.88
CA PRO A 64 -4.63 -41.81 13.42
C PRO A 64 -4.45 -42.94 12.40
N ASN A 65 -3.20 -43.33 12.14
CA ASN A 65 -2.80 -44.38 11.18
C ASN A 65 -3.20 -44.14 9.72
N ARG A 66 -3.70 -42.96 9.36
CA ARG A 66 -4.15 -42.62 8.00
C ARG A 66 -3.57 -41.31 7.45
N GLY A 67 -2.82 -40.55 8.24
CA GLY A 67 -2.12 -39.34 7.79
C GLY A 67 -3.03 -38.11 7.84
N MET A 68 -2.94 -37.21 6.87
CA MET A 68 -3.67 -35.94 6.89
C MET A 68 -4.86 -35.94 5.93
N ARG A 69 -6.00 -35.39 6.34
CA ARG A 69 -7.16 -35.11 5.46
C ARG A 69 -7.47 -33.62 5.41
N LEU A 70 -8.01 -33.17 4.29
CA LEU A 70 -8.59 -31.85 4.15
C LEU A 70 -9.90 -31.79 4.95
N ALA A 71 -10.02 -30.87 5.88
CA ALA A 71 -11.22 -30.67 6.70
C ALA A 71 -12.17 -29.64 6.09
N THR A 72 -11.61 -28.51 5.66
CA THR A 72 -12.30 -27.42 4.98
C THR A 72 -11.39 -26.88 3.88
N ILE A 73 -11.97 -26.25 2.85
CA ILE A 73 -11.18 -25.66 1.77
C ILE A 73 -10.59 -24.32 2.28
N PRO A 74 -9.27 -24.18 2.39
CA PRO A 74 -8.66 -22.90 2.75
C PRO A 74 -8.92 -21.84 1.67
N PRO A 75 -9.18 -20.57 2.05
CA PRO A 75 -9.27 -19.49 1.06
C PRO A 75 -7.95 -19.35 0.31
N ARG A 76 -7.99 -18.96 -0.97
CA ARG A 76 -6.77 -18.62 -1.72
C ARG A 76 -6.08 -17.45 -1.02
N VAL A 77 -4.84 -17.66 -0.62
CA VAL A 77 -3.99 -16.60 -0.10
C VAL A 77 -3.35 -15.91 -1.30
N GLU A 78 -3.70 -14.64 -1.52
CA GLU A 78 -3.04 -13.83 -2.54
C GLU A 78 -1.53 -13.81 -2.26
N LYS A 79 -0.73 -14.04 -3.30
CA LYS A 79 0.73 -14.00 -3.18
C LYS A 79 1.10 -12.62 -2.62
N PRO A 80 1.85 -12.50 -1.51
CA PRO A 80 2.42 -11.22 -1.14
C PRO A 80 3.28 -10.77 -2.32
N GLU A 81 2.91 -9.66 -2.94
CA GLU A 81 3.65 -9.09 -4.06
C GLU A 81 5.09 -8.90 -3.60
N THR A 82 6.01 -9.57 -4.29
CA THR A 82 7.41 -9.15 -4.24
C THR A 82 7.39 -7.72 -4.78
N PRO A 83 7.89 -6.71 -4.05
CA PRO A 83 7.94 -5.34 -4.57
C PRO A 83 8.56 -5.43 -5.96
N PRO A 84 7.84 -5.01 -7.02
CA PRO A 84 8.40 -5.12 -8.35
C PRO A 84 9.70 -4.28 -8.39
N GLU A 85 10.70 -4.71 -9.16
CA GLU A 85 12.06 -4.12 -9.17
C GLU A 85 12.07 -2.58 -9.34
N ASP A 86 11.00 -2.01 -9.88
CA ASP A 86 10.78 -0.57 -9.97
C ASP A 86 10.61 0.10 -8.59
N GLU A 87 10.00 -0.53 -7.58
CA GLU A 87 9.81 0.05 -6.24
C GLU A 87 11.12 0.24 -5.47
N GLU A 88 12.02 -0.73 -5.52
CA GLU A 88 13.38 -0.58 -4.98
C GLU A 88 14.12 0.57 -5.67
N LEU A 89 13.86 0.75 -6.97
CA LEU A 89 14.49 1.79 -7.76
C LEU A 89 13.92 3.18 -7.47
N LEU A 90 12.62 3.30 -7.19
CA LEU A 90 12.02 4.55 -6.69
C LEU A 90 12.72 5.01 -5.41
N VAL A 91 12.95 4.08 -4.48
CA VAL A 91 13.67 4.32 -3.23
C VAL A 91 15.11 4.76 -3.49
N ALA A 92 15.82 4.05 -4.35
CA ALA A 92 17.20 4.38 -4.69
C ALA A 92 17.32 5.79 -5.30
N ILE A 93 16.45 6.14 -6.25
CA ILE A 93 16.42 7.47 -6.89
C ILE A 93 16.21 8.57 -5.85
N ALA A 94 15.29 8.36 -4.94
CA ALA A 94 14.93 9.39 -3.99
C ALA A 94 15.92 9.49 -2.82
N ARG A 95 16.61 8.40 -2.46
CA ARG A 95 17.80 8.43 -1.61
C ARG A 95 18.95 9.21 -2.26
N LEU A 96 19.28 8.89 -3.51
CA LEU A 96 20.29 9.62 -4.29
C LEU A 96 19.98 11.12 -4.36
N ARG A 97 18.71 11.49 -4.51
CA ARG A 97 18.28 12.89 -4.49
C ARG A 97 18.48 13.54 -3.12
N ARG A 98 18.09 12.86 -2.04
CA ARG A 98 18.23 13.36 -0.65
C ARG A 98 19.69 13.58 -0.26
N GLU A 99 20.56 12.68 -0.68
CA GLU A 99 21.99 12.70 -0.39
C GLU A 99 22.78 13.60 -1.36
N GLY A 100 22.12 14.21 -2.35
CA GLY A 100 22.77 15.07 -3.34
C GLY A 100 23.56 14.32 -4.42
N GLY A 101 23.44 12.99 -4.49
CA GLY A 101 24.07 12.13 -5.49
C GLY A 101 23.42 12.17 -6.87
N LEU A 102 22.25 12.81 -7.01
CA LEU A 102 21.57 13.03 -8.29
C LEU A 102 21.23 14.51 -8.49
N ALA A 103 21.71 15.07 -9.59
CA ALA A 103 21.46 16.46 -9.98
C ALA A 103 19.96 16.73 -10.23
N GLU A 104 19.58 18.01 -10.25
CA GLU A 104 18.19 18.41 -10.55
C GLU A 104 17.75 17.95 -11.94
N GLN A 105 18.70 17.93 -12.88
CA GLN A 105 18.54 17.39 -14.22
C GLN A 105 19.52 16.24 -14.37
N PHE A 106 19.05 15.09 -14.84
CA PHE A 106 19.86 13.88 -14.91
C PHE A 106 19.50 13.02 -16.12
N ALA A 107 20.44 12.17 -16.54
CA ALA A 107 20.25 11.25 -17.65
C ALA A 107 19.74 9.87 -17.17
N GLU A 108 18.97 9.16 -18.01
CA GLU A 108 18.61 7.74 -17.76
C GLU A 108 19.86 6.88 -17.56
N LEU A 109 20.89 7.12 -18.37
CA LEU A 109 22.18 6.42 -18.28
C LEU A 109 22.92 6.69 -16.96
N GLU A 110 22.76 7.89 -16.40
CA GLU A 110 23.36 8.24 -15.11
C GLU A 110 22.73 7.43 -13.98
N LEU A 111 21.41 7.27 -13.99
CA LEU A 111 20.72 6.40 -13.03
C LEU A 111 21.13 4.94 -13.17
N MET A 112 21.19 4.40 -14.39
CA MET A 112 21.71 3.03 -14.61
C MET A 112 23.09 2.84 -13.98
N ARG A 113 23.98 3.84 -14.11
CA ARG A 113 25.33 3.80 -13.53
C ARG A 113 25.31 3.90 -12.00
N LEU A 114 24.45 4.74 -11.43
CA LEU A 114 24.39 4.97 -9.97
C LEU A 114 23.71 3.82 -9.23
N THR A 115 22.73 3.16 -9.84
CA THR A 115 21.97 2.07 -9.21
C THR A 115 22.47 0.69 -9.62
N GLY A 116 23.23 0.59 -10.72
CA GLY A 116 23.67 -0.69 -11.30
C GLY A 116 22.54 -1.46 -12.00
N CYS A 117 21.36 -0.85 -12.15
CA CYS A 117 20.20 -1.51 -12.75
C CYS A 117 20.22 -1.41 -14.27
N GLU A 118 19.64 -2.43 -14.91
CA GLU A 118 19.42 -2.46 -16.34
C GLU A 118 18.42 -1.41 -16.81
N ARG A 119 18.40 -1.16 -18.12
CA ARG A 119 17.63 -0.06 -18.71
C ARG A 119 16.12 -0.17 -18.49
N THR A 120 15.56 -1.37 -18.59
CA THR A 120 14.11 -1.59 -18.52
C THR A 120 13.54 -1.23 -17.14
N PRO A 121 14.10 -1.74 -16.01
CA PRO A 121 13.69 -1.31 -14.66
C PRO A 121 13.82 0.21 -14.45
N VAL A 122 14.95 0.81 -14.87
CA VAL A 122 15.16 2.27 -14.78
C VAL A 122 14.08 3.04 -15.51
N ARG A 123 13.74 2.61 -16.73
CA ARG A 123 12.72 3.26 -17.52
C ARG A 123 11.32 3.12 -16.91
N HIS A 124 10.98 1.95 -16.36
CA HIS A 124 9.71 1.75 -15.66
C HIS A 124 9.60 2.66 -14.42
N ALA A 125 10.65 2.73 -13.60
CA ALA A 125 10.68 3.62 -12.44
C ALA A 125 10.56 5.10 -12.84
N LEU A 126 11.21 5.52 -13.92
CA LEU A 126 11.11 6.89 -14.43
C LEU A 126 9.71 7.24 -14.93
N ILE A 127 9.06 6.34 -15.67
CA ILE A 127 7.66 6.50 -16.09
C ILE A 127 6.73 6.58 -14.86
N LYS A 128 6.97 5.75 -13.85
CA LYS A 128 6.22 5.77 -12.59
C LYS A 128 6.43 7.10 -11.85
N LEU A 129 7.67 7.57 -11.71
CA LEU A 129 7.98 8.88 -11.11
C LEU A 129 7.39 10.06 -11.89
N GLU A 130 7.36 9.99 -13.22
CA GLU A 130 6.70 10.98 -14.07
C GLU A 130 5.18 10.99 -13.86
N GLY A 131 4.56 9.80 -13.82
CA GLY A 131 3.14 9.65 -13.50
C GLY A 131 2.79 10.13 -12.09
N LEU A 132 3.71 9.94 -11.14
CA LEU A 132 3.63 10.48 -9.78
C LEU A 132 4.00 11.98 -9.70
N GLY A 133 4.35 12.61 -10.82
CA GLY A 133 4.73 14.01 -10.91
C GLY A 133 5.95 14.39 -10.06
N VAL A 134 6.87 13.46 -9.80
CA VAL A 134 8.15 13.75 -9.11
C VAL A 134 9.16 14.33 -10.09
N ILE A 135 9.14 13.83 -11.31
CA ILE A 135 10.00 14.24 -12.40
C ILE A 135 9.18 14.55 -13.64
N GLU A 136 9.78 15.23 -14.60
CA GLU A 136 9.23 15.38 -15.95
C GLU A 136 10.31 15.13 -17.00
N ARG A 137 9.88 14.61 -18.15
CA ARG A 137 10.76 14.44 -19.29
C ARG A 137 11.08 15.79 -19.93
N ARG A 138 12.36 16.04 -20.19
CA ARG A 138 12.80 17.28 -20.82
C ARG A 138 12.54 17.24 -22.33
N GLN A 139 12.40 18.41 -22.96
CA GLN A 139 12.33 18.53 -24.44
C GLN A 139 13.64 18.10 -25.16
N GLY A 140 14.70 17.81 -24.40
CA GLY A 140 15.95 17.19 -24.89
C GLY A 140 16.14 15.76 -24.34
N TYR A 141 17.40 15.39 -24.07
CA TYR A 141 17.70 14.11 -23.43
C TYR A 141 17.65 14.22 -21.90
N GLY A 142 17.07 13.23 -21.24
CA GLY A 142 17.04 13.11 -19.78
C GLY A 142 15.75 13.62 -19.12
N TRP A 143 15.85 13.74 -17.80
CA TRP A 143 14.75 13.97 -16.88
C TRP A 143 15.10 15.14 -15.94
N GLN A 144 14.09 15.79 -15.38
CA GLN A 144 14.31 16.76 -14.31
C GLN A 144 13.34 16.56 -13.16
N PHE A 145 13.78 16.84 -11.94
CA PHE A 145 12.89 16.97 -10.80
C PHE A 145 12.05 18.23 -10.93
N LEU A 146 10.79 18.15 -10.51
CA LEU A 146 9.89 19.30 -10.51
C LEU A 146 10.18 20.25 -9.33
N ASP A 147 10.05 21.56 -9.58
CA ASP A 147 10.41 22.65 -8.66
C ASP A 147 9.47 22.76 -7.44
N PRO A 148 10.00 22.70 -6.19
CA PRO A 148 9.24 22.83 -4.94
C PRO A 148 8.50 24.17 -4.73
N VAL A 149 8.92 25.27 -5.36
CA VAL A 149 8.35 26.61 -5.11
C VAL A 149 7.01 26.79 -5.82
N ARG A 150 6.91 26.34 -7.07
CA ARG A 150 5.63 26.22 -7.79
C ARG A 150 4.67 25.27 -7.07
N ASP A 151 5.22 24.31 -6.34
CA ASP A 151 4.51 23.29 -5.60
C ASP A 151 3.81 23.84 -4.33
N ALA A 152 4.37 24.83 -3.62
CA ALA A 152 3.76 25.35 -2.39
C ALA A 152 2.38 26.00 -2.59
N ARG A 153 2.22 26.81 -3.64
CA ARG A 153 0.93 27.44 -3.96
C ARG A 153 -0.09 26.41 -4.47
N ALA A 154 0.33 25.53 -5.40
CA ALA A 154 -0.52 24.46 -5.91
C ALA A 154 -0.99 23.52 -4.79
N ARG A 155 -0.12 23.21 -3.81
CA ARG A 155 -0.47 22.49 -2.59
C ARG A 155 -1.51 23.22 -1.75
N ALA A 156 -1.32 24.51 -1.51
CA ALA A 156 -2.28 25.30 -0.74
C ALA A 156 -3.65 25.30 -1.42
N GLU A 157 -3.71 25.53 -2.73
CA GLU A 157 -4.94 25.48 -3.54
C GLU A 157 -5.58 24.09 -3.50
N SER A 158 -4.77 23.03 -3.56
CA SER A 158 -5.23 21.64 -3.40
C SER A 158 -5.84 21.38 -2.03
N TYR A 159 -5.24 21.84 -0.93
CA TYR A 159 -5.81 21.68 0.41
C TYR A 159 -7.08 22.51 0.59
N ASP A 160 -7.13 23.72 0.02
CA ASP A 160 -8.32 24.58 0.06
C ASP A 160 -9.50 23.92 -0.69
N PHE A 161 -9.24 23.31 -1.85
CA PHE A 161 -10.23 22.49 -2.56
C PHE A 161 -10.71 21.31 -1.72
N ARG A 162 -9.78 20.54 -1.13
CA ARG A 162 -10.10 19.35 -0.32
C ARG A 162 -10.91 19.71 0.93
N LEU A 163 -10.62 20.84 1.57
CA LEU A 163 -11.40 21.35 2.70
C LEU A 163 -12.88 21.57 2.33
N LEU A 164 -13.15 22.08 1.13
CA LEU A 164 -14.51 22.30 0.65
C LEU A 164 -15.21 20.98 0.29
N ILE A 165 -14.48 20.06 -0.34
CA ILE A 165 -15.07 18.86 -0.93
C ILE A 165 -15.21 17.72 0.08
N GLU A 166 -14.15 17.38 0.82
CA GLU A 166 -14.15 16.20 1.69
C GLU A 166 -15.04 16.41 2.92
N CYS A 167 -15.04 17.61 3.48
CA CYS A 167 -15.93 17.94 4.61
C CYS A 167 -17.40 17.93 4.16
N ALA A 168 -17.70 18.47 2.97
CA ALA A 168 -19.05 18.40 2.43
C ALA A 168 -19.47 16.96 2.09
N ALA A 169 -18.54 16.14 1.60
CA ALA A 169 -18.78 14.73 1.31
C ALA A 169 -19.23 13.95 2.54
N ILE A 170 -18.52 14.11 3.67
CA ILE A 170 -18.87 13.47 4.96
C ILE A 170 -20.27 13.88 5.42
N MET A 171 -20.65 15.13 5.17
CA MET A 171 -21.94 15.70 5.59
C MET A 171 -23.09 15.41 4.60
N SER A 172 -22.84 14.69 3.50
CA SER A 172 -23.89 14.37 2.53
C SER A 172 -24.97 13.47 3.14
N PRO A 173 -26.26 13.67 2.81
CA PRO A 173 -27.35 12.82 3.31
C PRO A 173 -27.21 11.34 2.93
N GLU A 174 -26.69 11.07 1.73
CA GLU A 174 -26.45 9.72 1.21
C GLU A 174 -25.08 9.15 1.61
N PHE A 175 -24.36 9.80 2.53
CA PHE A 175 -23.04 9.36 2.94
C PHE A 175 -23.09 7.96 3.55
N SER A 176 -22.38 7.02 2.93
CA SER A 176 -22.32 5.63 3.38
C SER A 176 -20.99 4.97 3.02
N LEU A 177 -20.32 4.43 4.03
CA LEU A 177 -19.08 3.67 3.90
C LEU A 177 -19.31 2.19 4.24
N SER A 178 -18.65 1.31 3.50
CA SER A 178 -18.63 -0.11 3.84
C SER A 178 -17.82 -0.34 5.12
N ALA A 179 -18.36 -1.14 6.03
CA ALA A 179 -17.65 -1.57 7.23
C ALA A 179 -16.34 -2.33 6.89
N ASP A 180 -16.35 -3.11 5.81
CA ASP A 180 -15.15 -3.84 5.36
C ASP A 180 -14.07 -2.88 4.85
N TRP A 181 -14.48 -1.81 4.17
CA TRP A 181 -13.55 -0.78 3.72
C TRP A 181 -12.93 -0.03 4.90
N ILE A 182 -13.74 0.33 5.91
CA ILE A 182 -13.25 0.98 7.13
C ILE A 182 -12.21 0.10 7.83
N LYS A 183 -12.54 -1.18 8.06
CA LYS A 183 -11.62 -2.13 8.71
C LYS A 183 -10.33 -2.34 7.93
N SER A 184 -10.43 -2.50 6.60
CA SER A 184 -9.25 -2.62 5.73
C SER A 184 -8.35 -1.39 5.84
N MET A 185 -8.95 -0.19 5.80
CA MET A 185 -8.22 1.06 5.90
C MET A 185 -7.59 1.24 7.28
N GLN A 186 -8.29 0.91 8.38
CA GLN A 186 -7.74 0.91 9.74
C GLN A 186 -6.54 -0.03 9.85
N SER A 187 -6.67 -1.27 9.38
CA SER A 187 -5.63 -2.30 9.43
C SER A 187 -4.34 -1.84 8.72
N ARG A 188 -4.47 -1.19 7.55
CA ARG A 188 -3.33 -0.66 6.80
C ARG A 188 -2.64 0.51 7.52
N HIS A 189 -3.40 1.39 8.17
CA HIS A 189 -2.83 2.47 8.98
C HIS A 189 -2.13 1.95 10.24
N GLU A 190 -2.68 0.93 10.90
CA GLU A 190 -2.05 0.27 12.06
C GLU A 190 -0.78 -0.50 11.67
N ALA A 191 -0.80 -1.18 10.52
CA ALA A 191 0.39 -1.81 9.95
C ALA A 191 1.50 -0.77 9.70
N MET A 192 1.15 0.41 9.17
CA MET A 192 2.10 1.50 8.95
C MET A 192 2.69 2.04 10.27
N LEU A 193 1.90 2.09 11.34
CA LEU A 193 2.36 2.55 12.66
C LEU A 193 3.24 1.53 13.39
N SER A 194 3.04 0.24 13.14
CA SER A 194 3.76 -0.85 13.80
C SER A 194 5.02 -1.30 13.06
N ALA A 195 5.07 -1.13 11.73
CA ALA A 195 6.23 -1.48 10.93
C ALA A 195 7.39 -0.48 11.11
N PRO A 196 8.66 -0.94 11.06
CA PRO A 196 9.80 -0.05 11.00
C PRO A 196 9.73 0.84 9.76
N TRP A 197 10.07 2.12 9.91
CA TRP A 197 10.09 3.05 8.79
C TRP A 197 11.18 2.66 7.78
N THR A 198 10.78 2.53 6.51
CA THR A 198 11.67 2.33 5.37
C THR A 198 11.45 3.44 4.35
N ASP A 199 12.36 3.59 3.40
CA ASP A 199 12.17 4.57 2.31
C ASP A 199 10.94 4.21 1.44
N THR A 200 10.57 2.92 1.32
CA THR A 200 9.33 2.47 0.63
C THR A 200 8.07 2.89 1.38
N SER A 201 8.11 3.06 2.71
CA SER A 201 6.94 3.48 3.52
C SER A 201 6.33 4.80 3.03
N SER A 202 7.15 5.69 2.43
CA SER A 202 6.69 6.98 1.89
C SER A 202 5.76 6.84 0.67
N VAL A 203 6.05 5.88 -0.22
CA VAL A 203 5.24 5.59 -1.42
C VAL A 203 3.94 4.92 -0.99
N THR A 204 4.03 3.90 -0.13
CA THR A 204 2.86 3.20 0.42
C THR A 204 1.93 4.17 1.15
N LEU A 205 2.48 5.10 1.96
CA LEU A 205 1.69 6.13 2.61
C LEU A 205 1.01 7.06 1.61
N PHE A 206 1.74 7.51 0.57
CA PHE A 206 1.16 8.38 -0.44
C PHE A 206 -0.07 7.71 -1.08
N GLU A 207 0.07 6.48 -1.56
CA GLU A 207 -1.03 5.74 -2.18
C GLU A 207 -2.19 5.52 -1.21
N MET A 208 -1.92 5.04 0.00
CA MET A 208 -2.91 4.84 1.05
C MET A 208 -3.65 6.15 1.40
N ASN A 209 -2.93 7.28 1.47
CA ASN A 209 -3.51 8.59 1.72
C ASN A 209 -4.44 9.02 0.57
N ALA A 210 -4.06 8.80 -0.69
CA ALA A 210 -4.95 9.09 -1.83
C ALA A 210 -6.25 8.27 -1.77
N GLU A 211 -6.11 6.99 -1.46
CA GLU A 211 -7.23 6.06 -1.36
C GLU A 211 -8.18 6.41 -0.22
N PHE A 212 -7.65 6.77 0.95
CA PHE A 212 -8.42 7.22 2.10
C PHE A 212 -9.34 8.41 1.75
N HIS A 213 -8.76 9.48 1.20
CA HIS A 213 -9.52 10.70 0.88
C HIS A 213 -10.51 10.50 -0.28
N LEU A 214 -10.13 9.70 -1.30
CA LEU A 214 -11.05 9.35 -2.39
C LEU A 214 -12.19 8.47 -1.89
N GLY A 215 -11.92 7.50 -1.02
CA GLY A 215 -12.93 6.59 -0.46
C GLY A 215 -13.99 7.34 0.33
N ILE A 216 -13.57 8.23 1.24
CA ILE A 216 -14.48 9.12 1.98
C ILE A 216 -15.28 9.99 1.00
N SER A 217 -14.65 10.59 0.01
CA SER A 217 -15.34 11.47 -0.93
C SER A 217 -16.34 10.72 -1.81
N ALA A 218 -16.00 9.50 -2.24
CA ALA A 218 -16.85 8.63 -3.03
C ALA A 218 -18.05 8.10 -2.25
N ALA A 219 -17.93 8.00 -0.92
CA ALA A 219 -19.01 7.58 -0.04
C ALA A 219 -20.15 8.60 0.07
N SER A 220 -19.96 9.85 -0.37
CA SER A 220 -20.98 10.90 -0.35
C SER A 220 -22.26 10.62 -1.15
N GLY A 221 -22.28 9.56 -1.98
CA GLY A 221 -23.35 9.31 -2.96
C GLY A 221 -23.36 10.29 -4.14
N ASN A 222 -22.50 11.31 -4.14
CA ASN A 222 -22.47 12.33 -5.18
C ASN A 222 -21.36 12.06 -6.21
N ARG A 223 -21.77 11.69 -7.43
CA ARG A 223 -20.84 11.40 -8.55
C ARG A 223 -19.89 12.55 -8.88
N TYR A 224 -20.30 13.81 -8.70
CA TYR A 224 -19.46 14.96 -9.01
C TYR A 224 -18.38 15.19 -7.96
N ILE A 225 -18.69 14.94 -6.68
CA ILE A 225 -17.69 14.97 -5.60
C ILE A 225 -16.62 13.90 -5.86
N LYS A 226 -17.05 12.66 -6.17
CA LYS A 226 -16.15 11.56 -6.52
C LYS A 226 -15.24 11.92 -7.70
N GLU A 227 -15.82 12.40 -8.80
CA GLU A 227 -15.06 12.74 -10.01
C GLU A 227 -14.08 13.90 -9.78
N ALA A 228 -14.51 14.93 -9.05
CA ALA A 228 -13.65 16.06 -8.72
C ALA A 228 -12.46 15.64 -7.85
N MET A 229 -12.68 14.74 -6.88
CA MET A 229 -11.60 14.18 -6.06
C MET A 229 -10.69 13.23 -6.83
N HIS A 230 -11.24 12.43 -7.75
CA HIS A 230 -10.43 11.61 -8.63
C HIS A 230 -9.50 12.48 -9.49
N ARG A 231 -10.02 13.56 -10.08
CA ARG A 231 -9.23 14.54 -10.84
C ARG A 231 -8.21 15.26 -9.97
N GLN A 232 -8.55 15.62 -8.74
CA GLN A 232 -7.59 16.22 -7.81
C GLN A 232 -6.46 15.24 -7.47
N ASN A 233 -6.77 13.95 -7.25
CA ASN A 233 -5.77 12.92 -7.02
C ASN A 233 -4.83 12.73 -8.23
N GLN A 234 -5.34 12.84 -9.47
CA GLN A 234 -4.50 12.80 -10.68
C GLN A 234 -3.55 14.01 -10.80
N LEU A 235 -3.92 15.15 -10.23
CA LEU A 235 -3.08 16.33 -10.18
C LEU A 235 -2.10 16.30 -8.99
N ARG A 236 -2.26 15.33 -8.09
CA ARG A 236 -1.46 15.19 -6.88
C ARG A 236 -0.10 14.60 -7.25
N ARG A 237 0.96 15.32 -6.92
CA ARG A 237 2.32 14.83 -7.15
C ARG A 237 2.92 14.35 -5.84
N LEU A 238 3.76 13.31 -5.90
CA LEU A 238 4.48 12.83 -4.74
C LEU A 238 5.48 13.88 -4.24
N SER A 239 6.00 14.75 -5.11
CA SER A 239 6.81 15.92 -4.72
C SER A 239 6.11 16.83 -3.71
N ASN A 240 4.77 16.89 -3.78
CA ASN A 240 3.97 17.74 -2.89
C ASN A 240 4.04 17.30 -1.42
N TYR A 241 4.31 16.02 -1.19
CA TYR A 241 4.50 15.44 0.13
C TYR A 241 6.00 15.47 0.42
N ASN A 242 6.44 16.50 1.14
CA ASN A 242 7.83 16.68 1.52
C ASN A 242 8.38 15.40 2.17
N TRP A 243 9.11 14.59 1.39
CA TRP A 243 9.90 13.45 1.85
C TRP A 243 10.82 13.78 3.04
N GLN A 244 11.13 15.07 3.22
CA GLN A 244 11.98 15.61 4.27
C GLN A 244 11.38 15.56 5.69
N HIS A 245 10.07 15.36 5.88
CA HIS A 245 9.46 15.50 7.22
C HIS A 245 9.40 14.21 8.06
N GLY A 246 10.00 13.10 7.59
CA GLY A 246 10.29 11.92 8.41
C GLY A 246 9.08 11.11 8.91
N SER A 247 9.38 10.07 9.72
CA SER A 247 8.43 9.12 10.31
C SER A 247 7.42 9.77 11.26
N ASP A 248 7.80 10.84 11.94
CA ASP A 248 6.98 11.43 13.02
C ASP A 248 5.71 12.07 12.48
N ARG A 249 5.81 12.76 11.34
CA ARG A 249 4.65 13.36 10.67
C ARG A 249 3.71 12.31 10.10
N VAL A 250 4.25 11.18 9.65
CA VAL A 250 3.45 10.04 9.17
C VAL A 250 2.64 9.44 10.31
N ALA A 251 3.28 9.22 11.46
CA ALA A 251 2.60 8.69 12.62
C ALA A 251 1.46 9.61 13.08
N VAL A 252 1.62 10.94 12.94
CA VAL A 252 0.53 11.91 13.17
C VAL A 252 -0.60 11.72 12.15
N THR A 253 -0.31 11.72 10.85
CA THR A 253 -1.33 11.49 9.80
C THR A 253 -2.10 10.18 10.03
N CYS A 254 -1.40 9.08 10.32
CA CYS A 254 -2.05 7.80 10.54
C CYS A 254 -2.98 7.81 11.75
N ARG A 255 -2.57 8.44 12.85
CA ARG A 255 -3.43 8.60 14.04
C ARG A 255 -4.65 9.47 13.77
N GLU A 256 -4.48 10.58 13.03
CA GLU A 256 -5.60 11.44 12.64
C GLU A 256 -6.61 10.69 11.76
N HIS A 257 -6.14 9.90 10.80
CA HIS A 257 -7.01 9.07 9.96
C HIS A 257 -7.76 8.01 10.75
N LEU A 258 -7.09 7.31 11.67
CA LEU A 258 -7.72 6.33 12.55
C LEU A 258 -8.83 6.95 13.40
N GLU A 259 -8.60 8.15 13.95
CA GLU A 259 -9.61 8.89 14.73
C GLU A 259 -10.82 9.27 13.85
N ILE A 260 -10.59 9.71 12.61
CA ILE A 260 -11.68 9.99 11.65
C ILE A 260 -12.47 8.72 11.34
N LEU A 261 -11.79 7.60 11.05
CA LEU A 261 -12.43 6.32 10.74
C LEU A 261 -13.28 5.80 11.89
N GLU A 262 -12.80 5.92 13.13
CA GLU A 262 -13.55 5.54 14.33
C GLU A 262 -14.87 6.32 14.46
N ARG A 263 -14.84 7.63 14.16
CA ARG A 263 -16.05 8.47 14.18
C ARG A 263 -17.01 8.13 13.06
N LEU A 264 -16.49 7.87 11.85
CA LEU A 264 -17.32 7.44 10.72
C LEU A 264 -17.98 6.08 10.97
N GLU A 265 -17.28 5.14 11.62
CA GLU A 265 -17.83 3.83 12.00
C GLU A 265 -18.98 3.95 13.01
N LYS A 266 -18.89 4.92 13.92
CA LYS A 266 -19.95 5.22 14.91
C LYS A 266 -21.12 6.02 14.34
N GLY A 267 -21.01 6.51 13.10
CA GLY A 267 -22.01 7.41 12.52
C GLY A 267 -21.96 8.83 13.09
N ASP A 268 -20.80 9.27 13.60
CA ASP A 268 -20.59 10.63 14.11
C ASP A 268 -20.08 11.56 12.97
N GLN A 269 -20.85 11.78 11.90
CA GLN A 269 -20.38 12.53 10.72
C GLN A 269 -19.93 13.96 11.07
N ASP A 270 -20.63 14.67 11.95
CA ASP A 270 -20.27 16.03 12.37
C ASP A 270 -18.86 16.08 12.99
N VAL A 271 -18.55 15.11 13.86
CA VAL A 271 -17.24 15.01 14.53
C VAL A 271 -16.18 14.61 13.51
N ALA A 272 -16.47 13.64 12.65
CA ALA A 272 -15.57 13.20 11.59
C ALA A 272 -15.22 14.34 10.62
N ALA A 273 -16.19 15.15 10.22
CA ALA A 273 -15.97 16.32 9.35
C ALA A 273 -15.10 17.38 10.04
N ALA A 274 -15.29 17.63 11.34
CA ALA A 274 -14.45 18.54 12.11
C ALA A 274 -13.00 18.04 12.22
N LEU A 275 -12.80 16.74 12.44
CA LEU A 275 -11.49 16.09 12.47
C LEU A 275 -10.81 16.14 11.09
N MET A 276 -11.53 15.84 10.02
CA MET A 276 -11.04 15.96 8.64
C MET A 276 -10.58 17.39 8.34
N ARG A 277 -11.36 18.39 8.74
CA ARG A 277 -11.00 19.80 8.59
C ARG A 277 -9.69 20.13 9.31
N LYS A 278 -9.56 19.69 10.57
CA LYS A 278 -8.35 19.90 11.38
C LYS A 278 -7.13 19.25 10.71
N HIS A 279 -7.27 18.00 10.27
CA HIS A 279 -6.22 17.26 9.55
C HIS A 279 -5.73 18.03 8.30
N LEU A 280 -6.66 18.43 7.42
CA LEU A 280 -6.34 19.16 6.20
C LEU A 280 -5.70 20.54 6.48
N MET A 281 -6.17 21.25 7.51
CA MET A 281 -5.58 22.54 7.92
C MET A 281 -4.16 22.38 8.48
N GLY A 282 -3.90 21.35 9.29
CA GLY A 282 -2.56 21.03 9.79
C GLY A 282 -1.61 20.70 8.64
N ALA A 283 -2.07 19.91 7.68
CA ALA A 283 -1.30 19.53 6.51
C ALA A 283 -1.02 20.73 5.56
N ARG A 284 -1.94 21.72 5.48
CA ARG A 284 -1.75 23.00 4.78
C ARG A 284 -0.72 23.91 5.45
N GLY A 285 -0.77 24.06 6.78
CA GLY A 285 0.03 25.03 7.54
C GLY A 285 1.52 24.70 7.65
N THR A 286 1.86 23.42 7.59
CA THR A 286 3.24 22.89 7.65
C THR A 286 4.09 23.16 6.40
N ALA A 287 3.53 23.74 5.33
CA ALA A 287 4.32 24.25 4.20
C ALA A 287 5.05 25.56 4.51
N LYS A 288 4.74 26.22 5.65
CA LYS A 288 5.52 27.33 6.20
C LYS A 288 6.44 26.84 7.31
N ALA A 289 7.64 26.39 6.96
CA ALA A 289 8.71 26.24 7.93
C ALA A 289 10.07 26.49 7.25
N LYS A 290 10.53 27.75 7.41
CA LYS A 290 11.87 28.32 7.17
C LYS A 290 12.54 28.12 5.81
#